data_AF-A0A923X7V5-F1
#
_entry.id   AF-A0A923X7V5-F1
#
_cell.length_a   1.000
_cell.length_b   1.000
_cell.length_c   1.000
_cell.angle_alpha   90.00
_cell.angle_beta   90.00
_cell.angle_gamma   90.00
#
_symmetry.space_group_name_H-M   'P 1'
#
loop_
_entity.id
_entity.type
_entity.pdbx_description
1 polymer ?
#
loop_
_entity_poly.entity_id
_entity_poly.type
_entity_poly.pdbx_seq_one_letter_code
_entity_poly.pdbx_strand_id
1 'polypeptide(L)' 'MKSVLSVLVFCFSVSSLAQMQLGQPTYGGNGCPQGTASVSLSDDSKTMSVLFDQFSSEAGSTTGRRVDRASCNLRIP' A
#
# COMPACT_ATOMS: atom_id res chain seq x y z
N MET A 1 -42.73 37.20 -32.12
CA MET A 1 -41.28 36.88 -32.02
C MET A 1 -40.95 36.82 -30.54
N LYS A 2 -41.17 35.65 -29.95
CA LYS A 2 -41.07 35.36 -28.52
C LYS A 2 -40.40 33.99 -28.42
N SER A 3 -39.14 33.93 -28.85
CA SER A 3 -38.29 32.75 -28.70
C SER A 3 -37.76 32.80 -27.27
N VAL A 4 -38.26 31.99 -26.34
CA VAL A 4 -37.89 30.58 -26.20
C VAL A 4 -36.41 30.40 -26.51
N LEU A 5 -35.55 30.81 -25.57
CA LEU A 5 -34.21 30.27 -25.46
C LEU A 5 -34.08 29.65 -24.07
N SER A 6 -34.47 28.39 -24.00
CA SER A 6 -34.23 27.50 -22.87
C SER A 6 -32.75 27.51 -22.52
N VAL A 7 -32.42 28.03 -21.33
CA VAL A 7 -31.13 27.80 -20.69
C VAL A 7 -31.17 26.38 -20.14
N LEU A 8 -30.71 25.42 -20.94
CA LEU A 8 -30.41 24.05 -20.50
C LEU A 8 -29.25 24.12 -19.50
N VAL A 9 -29.59 24.21 -18.21
CA VAL A 9 -28.65 24.00 -17.11
C VAL A 9 -28.33 22.50 -17.09
N PHE A 10 -27.28 22.12 -17.83
CA PHE A 10 -26.68 20.80 -17.74
C PHE A 10 -25.89 20.75 -16.42
N CYS A 11 -26.51 20.22 -15.36
CA CYS A 11 -25.81 19.86 -14.14
C CYS A 11 -24.81 18.74 -14.43
N PHE A 12 -23.59 19.09 -14.82
CA PHE A 12 -22.46 18.17 -14.82
C PHE A 12 -22.09 17.88 -13.36
N SER A 13 -22.51 16.72 -12.87
CA SER A 13 -22.03 16.17 -11.60
C SER A 13 -20.53 15.87 -11.75
N VAL A 14 -19.67 16.81 -11.33
CA VAL A 14 -18.23 16.58 -11.23
C VAL A 14 -18.01 15.59 -10.08
N SER A 15 -17.89 14.30 -10.42
CA SER A 15 -17.38 13.29 -9.50
C SER A 15 -15.91 13.65 -9.23
N SER A 16 -15.61 14.19 -8.04
CA SER A 16 -14.23 14.45 -7.65
C SER A 16 -13.46 13.13 -7.66
N LEU A 17 -12.53 12.96 -8.59
CA LEU A 17 -11.54 11.89 -8.54
C LEU A 17 -10.56 12.22 -7.41
N ALA A 18 -10.99 11.99 -6.17
CA ALA A 18 -10.07 11.89 -5.05
C ALA A 18 -9.24 10.61 -5.27
N GLN A 19 -8.15 10.76 -6.02
CA GLN A 19 -7.31 9.65 -6.40
C GLN A 19 -6.31 9.40 -5.26
N MET A 20 -6.59 8.38 -4.45
CA MET A 20 -5.72 7.99 -3.34
C MET A 20 -4.38 7.49 -3.89
N GLN A 21 -3.30 8.03 -3.35
CA GLN A 21 -1.93 7.63 -3.65
C GLN A 21 -1.33 7.05 -2.37
N LEU A 22 -0.58 5.97 -2.54
CA LEU A 22 0.18 5.38 -1.44
C LEU A 22 1.38 6.28 -1.14
N GLY A 23 1.63 6.54 0.15
CA GLY A 23 2.90 7.13 0.58
C GLY A 23 4.06 6.15 0.42
N GLN A 24 5.27 6.60 0.77
CA GLN A 24 6.46 5.73 0.70
C GLN A 24 6.31 4.56 1.71
N PRO A 25 6.21 3.31 1.23
CA PRO A 25 6.04 2.18 2.12
C PRO A 25 7.36 1.83 2.82
N THR A 26 7.23 1.28 4.03
CA THR A 26 8.36 0.76 4.82
C THR A 26 8.01 -0.60 5.39
N TYR A 27 9.02 -1.43 5.66
CA TYR A 27 8.83 -2.74 6.30
C TYR A 27 9.72 -2.87 7.53
N GLY A 28 9.32 -3.75 8.45
CA GLY A 28 10.15 -4.12 9.59
C GLY A 28 9.55 -5.25 10.43
N GLY A 29 10.40 -5.84 11.25
CA GLY A 29 10.07 -6.96 12.12
C GLY A 29 11.19 -7.99 12.13
N ASN A 30 11.16 -8.89 13.11
CA ASN A 30 12.17 -9.94 13.27
C ASN A 30 12.12 -11.01 12.17
N GLY A 31 11.04 -11.08 11.37
CA GLY A 31 10.89 -12.04 10.26
C GLY A 31 11.36 -11.52 8.90
N CYS A 32 11.70 -10.23 8.79
CA CYS A 32 12.27 -9.64 7.59
C CYS A 32 13.36 -8.64 7.97
N PRO A 33 14.57 -9.13 8.33
CA PRO A 33 15.72 -8.27 8.59
C PRO A 33 15.98 -7.28 7.44
N GLN A 34 16.64 -6.18 7.76
CA GLN A 34 16.96 -5.16 6.76
C GLN A 34 17.76 -5.77 5.61
N GLY A 35 17.28 -5.57 4.38
CA GLY A 35 17.91 -6.09 3.16
C GLY A 35 17.44 -7.49 2.74
N THR A 36 16.52 -8.13 3.47
CA THR A 36 15.92 -9.43 3.05
C THR A 36 14.54 -9.27 2.41
N ALA A 37 14.05 -8.04 2.32
CA ALA A 37 12.86 -7.69 1.56
C ALA A 37 13.11 -6.40 0.77
N SER A 38 12.48 -6.32 -0.39
CA SER A 38 12.45 -5.14 -1.23
C SER A 38 11.01 -4.69 -1.44
N VAL A 39 10.82 -3.38 -1.49
CA VAL A 39 9.51 -2.76 -1.71
C VAL A 39 9.64 -1.75 -2.84
N SER A 40 8.75 -1.85 -3.81
CA SER A 40 8.67 -0.91 -4.93
C SER A 40 7.25 -0.38 -5.09
N LEU A 41 7.15 0.84 -5.57
CA LEU A 41 5.89 1.51 -5.86
C LEU A 41 5.80 1.76 -7.37
N SER A 42 4.62 1.61 -7.95
CA SER A 42 4.36 2.00 -9.34
C SER A 42 4.50 3.51 -9.51
N ASP A 43 4.79 3.96 -10.72
CA ASP A 43 4.99 5.39 -11.03
C ASP A 43 3.74 6.23 -10.71
N ASP A 44 2.54 5.63 -10.79
CA ASP A 44 1.27 6.28 -10.45
C ASP A 44 0.95 6.25 -8.95
N SER A 45 1.81 5.64 -8.13
CA SER A 45 1.67 5.49 -6.68
C SER A 45 0.40 4.75 -6.23
N LYS A 46 -0.14 3.86 -7.06
CA LYS A 46 -1.37 3.10 -6.75
C LYS A 46 -1.12 1.63 -6.45
N THR A 47 0.02 1.11 -6.89
CA THR A 47 0.37 -0.30 -6.75
C THR A 47 1.70 -0.41 -6.03
N MET A 48 1.74 -1.24 -4.99
CA MET A 48 2.96 -1.58 -4.28
C MET A 48 3.26 -3.06 -4.48
N SER A 49 4.52 -3.36 -4.78
CA SER A 49 5.04 -4.73 -4.82
C SER A 49 6.02 -4.92 -3.66
N VAL A 50 5.90 -6.06 -2.99
CA VAL A 50 6.83 -6.49 -1.94
C VAL A 50 7.40 -7.83 -2.35
N LEU A 51 8.72 -7.89 -2.47
CA LEU A 51 9.44 -9.12 -2.74
C LEU A 51 10.25 -9.49 -1.50
N PHE A 52 10.03 -10.71 -1.03
CA PHE A 52 10.79 -11.30 0.06
C PHE A 52 11.87 -12.18 -0.55
N ASP A 53 13.13 -11.77 -0.44
CA ASP A 53 14.26 -12.56 -0.96
C ASP A 53 14.46 -13.81 -0.11
N GLN A 54 14.35 -13.63 1.22
CA GLN A 54 14.39 -14.71 2.20
C GLN A 54 13.40 -14.42 3.33
N PHE A 55 12.45 -15.32 3.53
CA PHE A 55 11.66 -15.37 4.76
C PHE A 55 12.29 -16.40 5.69
N SER A 56 12.97 -15.94 6.75
CA SER A 56 13.57 -16.80 7.76
C SER A 56 12.65 -16.88 8.97
N SER A 57 12.26 -18.09 9.36
CA SER A 57 11.58 -18.36 10.64
C SER A 57 12.37 -19.43 11.38
N GLU A 58 13.00 -19.06 12.49
CA GLU A 58 13.79 -19.98 13.31
C GLU A 58 12.94 -20.42 14.51
N ALA A 59 12.69 -21.72 14.65
CA ALA A 59 12.03 -22.28 15.83
C ALA A 59 13.07 -22.83 16.81
N GLY A 60 13.00 -22.45 18.09
CA GLY A 60 13.71 -23.16 19.15
C GLY A 60 15.23 -22.91 19.25
N SER A 61 15.69 -21.71 18.89
CA SER A 61 17.10 -21.29 19.08
C SER A 61 17.44 -20.95 20.55
N THR A 62 18.35 -19.99 20.78
CA THR A 62 18.81 -19.45 22.08
C THR A 62 17.71 -18.96 23.05
N THR A 63 16.45 -18.84 22.62
CA THR A 63 15.35 -18.28 23.43
C THR A 63 14.55 -19.32 24.22
N GLY A 64 14.70 -20.62 23.92
CA GLY A 64 14.00 -21.71 24.63
C GLY A 64 12.48 -21.76 24.45
N ARG A 65 11.91 -21.00 23.49
CA ARG A 65 10.46 -20.96 23.24
C ARG A 65 10.02 -22.08 22.30
N ARG A 66 8.93 -22.79 22.67
CA ARG A 66 8.29 -23.85 21.85
C ARG A 66 7.72 -23.34 20.52
N VAL A 67 7.46 -22.04 20.41
CA VAL A 67 7.02 -21.35 19.19
C VAL A 67 7.75 -20.02 19.15
N ASP A 68 8.56 -19.79 18.13
CA ASP A 68 9.07 -18.45 17.83
C ASP A 68 8.16 -17.79 16.79
N ARG A 69 7.80 -16.53 17.01
CA ARG A 69 6.90 -15.77 16.13
C ARG A 69 7.75 -14.75 15.39
N ALA A 70 7.97 -15.01 14.12
CA ALA A 70 8.56 -14.06 13.19
C ALA A 70 7.45 -13.26 12.51
N SER A 71 7.60 -11.94 12.43
CA SER A 71 6.65 -11.06 11.73
C SER A 71 7.37 -10.16 10.75
N CYS A 72 6.73 -9.90 9.61
CA CYS A 72 7.06 -8.80 8.74
C CYS A 72 5.87 -7.85 8.65
N ASN A 73 6.04 -6.62 9.12
CA ASN A 73 4.99 -5.62 9.18
C ASN A 73 5.22 -4.58 8.09
N LEU A 74 4.17 -4.26 7.36
CA LEU A 74 4.17 -3.23 6.33
C LEU A 74 3.50 -1.97 6.86
N ARG A 75 4.15 -0.82 6.66
CA ARG A 75 3.59 0.49 6.97
C ARG A 75 3.48 1.29 5.68
N ILE A 76 2.25 1.65 5.34
CA ILE A 76 1.89 2.39 4.13
C ILE A 76 1.15 3.65 4.59
N PRO A 77 1.75 4.85 4.45
CA PRO A 77 1.10 6.13 4.76
C PRO A 77 -0.04 6.47 3.81
#